data_AF-A0A1S1P908-F1
#
_entry.id   AF-A0A1S1P908-F1
#
_cell.length_a   1.000
_cell.length_b   1.000
_cell.length_c   1.000
_cell.angle_alpha   90.00
_cell.angle_beta   90.00
_cell.angle_gamma   90.00
#
_symmetry.space_group_name_H-M   'P 1'
#
loop_
_entity.id
_entity.type
_entity.pdbx_description
1 polymer ?
#
loop_
_entity_poly.entity_id
_entity_poly.type
_entity_poly.pdbx_seq_one_letter_code
_entity_poly.pdbx_strand_id
1 'polypeptide(L)'
;MCTPRGDVSVDRLRVGDTVLTATGNIQSIVWVELRSVICDDTTSPVRVRAGAFGSDLPRRNTYIPPKYTVLVGADMDNTGGVLVPMTSLINGTTITREACASVTYCHLKIAVCDILLVEGLPIEGTASRRDAFEAMASKLISEGPGYVALGWIGRDHPIVLSGPLVEAERGRLEAVFAASLCKQCEWDADSFWMAD
;
A
#
# COMPACT_ATOMS: atom_id res chain seq x y z
N MET A 1 -11.65 2.51 1.18
CA MET A 1 -11.36 2.21 2.61
C MET A 1 -12.44 1.29 3.10
N CYS A 2 -12.05 0.16 3.69
CA CYS A 2 -13.02 -0.80 4.21
C CYS A 2 -13.71 -0.26 5.47
N THR A 3 -15.04 -0.30 5.49
CA THR A 3 -15.86 0.04 6.68
C THR A 3 -16.85 -1.08 6.94
N PRO A 4 -17.45 -1.16 8.16
CA PRO A 4 -18.50 -2.14 8.44
C PRO A 4 -19.71 -2.06 7.50
N ARG A 5 -19.88 -0.96 6.77
CA ARG A 5 -20.97 -0.72 5.81
C ARG A 5 -20.54 -0.89 4.35
N GLY A 6 -19.34 -1.42 4.10
CA GLY A 6 -18.74 -1.55 2.78
C GLY A 6 -17.64 -0.50 2.51
N ASP A 7 -17.10 -0.51 1.28
CA ASP A 7 -16.00 0.37 0.92
C ASP A 7 -16.45 1.84 0.74
N VAL A 8 -15.75 2.74 1.43
CA VAL A 8 -15.97 4.19 1.37
C VAL A 8 -14.73 4.90 0.83
N SER A 9 -14.94 5.92 0.01
CA SER A 9 -13.85 6.76 -0.49
C SER A 9 -13.22 7.58 0.65
N VAL A 10 -11.88 7.68 0.65
CA VAL A 10 -11.14 8.28 1.77
C VAL A 10 -11.45 9.76 1.98
N ASP A 11 -11.82 10.50 0.94
CA ASP A 11 -12.23 11.91 0.98
C ASP A 11 -13.61 12.12 1.63
N ARG A 12 -14.41 11.05 1.78
CA ARG A 12 -15.73 11.10 2.42
C ARG A 12 -15.71 10.73 3.90
N LEU A 13 -14.61 10.15 4.38
CA LEU A 13 -14.45 9.77 5.78
C LEU A 13 -14.33 11.01 6.67
N ARG A 14 -14.92 10.94 7.87
CA ARG A 14 -14.90 11.99 8.87
C ARG A 14 -14.48 11.41 10.22
N VAL A 15 -14.05 12.30 11.12
CA VAL A 15 -13.81 11.93 12.52
C VAL A 15 -15.09 11.36 13.11
N GLY A 16 -14.98 10.23 13.81
CA GLY A 16 -16.10 9.49 14.37
C GLY A 16 -16.63 8.37 13.47
N ASP A 17 -16.31 8.36 12.16
CA ASP A 17 -16.57 7.19 11.31
C ASP A 17 -15.73 5.99 11.78
N THR A 18 -16.17 4.79 11.42
CA THR A 18 -15.47 3.55 11.74
C THR A 18 -14.95 2.85 10.49
N VAL A 19 -13.81 2.20 10.63
CA VAL A 19 -13.17 1.37 9.59
C VAL A 19 -13.04 -0.06 10.08
N LEU A 20 -13.08 -1.01 9.14
CA LEU A 20 -12.76 -2.41 9.40
C LEU A 20 -11.28 -2.62 9.07
N THR A 21 -10.52 -3.15 10.04
CA THR A 21 -9.10 -3.43 9.90
C THR A 21 -8.87 -4.85 9.38
N ALA A 22 -7.66 -5.13 8.91
CA ALA A 22 -7.30 -6.42 8.33
C ALA A 22 -7.27 -7.56 9.37
N THR A 23 -7.14 -7.22 10.65
CA THR A 23 -7.23 -8.14 11.81
C THR A 23 -8.69 -8.39 12.24
N GLY A 24 -9.67 -7.78 11.57
CA GLY A 24 -11.10 -7.92 11.87
C GLY A 24 -11.63 -6.97 12.94
N ASN A 25 -10.82 -6.04 13.43
CA ASN A 25 -11.25 -5.05 14.42
C ASN A 25 -12.01 -3.89 13.76
N ILE A 26 -12.94 -3.30 14.51
CA ILE A 26 -13.58 -2.03 14.15
C ILE A 26 -12.86 -0.92 14.89
N GLN A 27 -12.27 0.03 14.15
CA GLN A 27 -11.55 1.16 14.72
C GLN A 27 -12.20 2.48 14.34
N SER A 28 -12.31 3.39 15.31
CA SER A 28 -12.82 4.74 15.09
C SER A 28 -11.74 5.63 14.49
N ILE A 29 -12.12 6.42 13.49
CA ILE A 29 -11.29 7.51 12.96
C ILE A 29 -11.30 8.65 13.96
N VAL A 30 -10.14 8.98 14.50
CA VAL A 30 -9.97 10.05 15.50
C VAL A 30 -9.48 11.35 14.90
N TRP A 31 -8.99 11.32 13.66
CA TRP A 31 -8.50 12.50 12.96
C TRP A 31 -8.49 12.29 11.44
N VAL A 32 -8.76 13.36 10.70
CA VAL A 32 -8.68 13.43 9.24
C VAL A 32 -8.07 14.78 8.84
N GLU A 33 -7.07 14.77 7.96
CA GLU A 33 -6.48 15.97 7.34
C GLU A 33 -6.35 15.76 5.84
N LEU A 34 -6.81 16.75 5.09
CA LEU A 34 -6.51 16.87 3.66
C LEU A 34 -5.31 17.78 3.50
N ARG A 35 -4.26 17.29 2.85
CA ARG A 35 -3.05 18.06 2.57
C ARG A 35 -2.73 18.02 1.09
N SER A 36 -2.73 19.19 0.46
CA SER A 36 -2.26 19.36 -0.91
C SER A 36 -0.76 19.63 -0.93
N VAL A 37 -0.05 18.97 -1.85
CA VAL A 37 1.38 19.15 -2.07
C VAL A 37 1.67 19.30 -3.56
N ILE A 38 2.74 20.03 -3.89
CA ILE A 38 3.31 20.02 -5.24
C ILE A 38 4.10 18.72 -5.39
N CYS A 39 3.89 18.01 -6.49
CA CYS A 39 4.51 16.72 -6.75
C CYS A 39 5.98 16.91 -7.17
N ASP A 40 6.86 16.14 -6.55
CA ASP A 40 8.27 15.95 -6.89
C ASP A 40 8.66 14.47 -6.71
N ASP A 41 9.94 14.11 -6.83
CA ASP A 41 10.39 12.71 -6.74
C ASP A 41 10.10 12.03 -5.39
N THR A 42 9.84 12.82 -4.34
CA THR A 42 9.60 12.39 -2.95
C THR A 42 8.13 12.49 -2.53
N THR A 43 7.35 13.35 -3.17
CA THR A 43 5.94 13.63 -2.84
C THR A 43 4.96 13.09 -3.87
N SER A 44 5.41 12.77 -5.09
CA SER A 44 4.58 12.19 -6.14
C SER A 44 3.98 10.85 -5.70
N PRO A 45 2.68 10.59 -5.95
CA PRO A 45 2.03 9.36 -5.52
C PRO A 45 2.69 8.11 -6.07
N VAL A 46 2.62 7.02 -5.31
CA VAL A 46 2.91 5.69 -5.84
C VAL A 46 1.61 5.09 -6.36
N ARG A 47 1.53 4.89 -7.66
CA ARG A 47 0.44 4.15 -8.31
C ARG A 47 0.70 2.66 -8.18
N VAL A 48 -0.28 1.96 -7.61
CA VAL A 48 -0.35 0.50 -7.56
C VAL A 48 -1.40 0.05 -8.56
N ARG A 49 -0.99 -0.74 -9.56
CA ARG A 49 -1.90 -1.30 -10.57
C ARG A 49 -2.89 -2.26 -9.90
N ALA A 50 -4.12 -2.31 -10.42
CA ALA A 50 -5.10 -3.32 -10.02
C ALA A 50 -4.52 -4.74 -10.15
N GLY A 51 -4.72 -5.57 -9.12
CA GLY A 51 -4.21 -6.94 -9.08
C GLY A 51 -2.68 -7.07 -8.93
N ALA A 52 -1.94 -5.98 -8.68
CA ALA A 52 -0.47 -6.01 -8.55
C ALA A 52 0.03 -7.01 -7.51
N PHE A 53 -0.68 -7.17 -6.39
CA PHE A 53 -0.31 -8.06 -5.29
C PHE A 53 -0.91 -9.47 -5.44
N GLY A 54 -1.59 -9.78 -6.54
CA GLY A 54 -2.34 -11.02 -6.75
C GLY A 54 -3.72 -10.98 -6.09
N SER A 55 -4.53 -12.03 -6.28
CA SER A 55 -5.89 -12.15 -5.73
C SER A 55 -6.79 -10.92 -6.00
N ASP A 56 -6.60 -10.28 -7.16
CA ASP A 56 -7.27 -9.04 -7.55
C ASP A 56 -7.03 -7.86 -6.59
N LEU A 57 -5.87 -7.80 -5.92
CA LEU A 57 -5.48 -6.72 -5.02
C LEU A 57 -4.38 -5.81 -5.58
N PRO A 58 -4.49 -4.48 -5.43
CA PRO A 58 -5.71 -3.77 -5.05
C PRO A 58 -6.82 -4.00 -6.09
N ARG A 59 -8.08 -3.89 -5.67
CA ARG A 59 -9.27 -4.10 -6.54
C ARG A 59 -9.32 -3.17 -7.76
N ARG A 60 -8.68 -2.00 -7.65
CA ARG A 60 -8.52 -1.02 -8.73
C ARG A 60 -7.17 -0.33 -8.62
N ASN A 61 -6.77 0.38 -9.68
CA ASN A 61 -5.60 1.25 -9.62
C ASN A 61 -5.73 2.20 -8.43
N THR A 62 -4.74 2.19 -7.55
CA THR A 62 -4.77 2.91 -6.27
C THR A 62 -3.53 3.79 -6.16
N TYR A 63 -3.70 5.00 -5.64
CA TYR A 63 -2.63 5.97 -5.46
C TYR A 63 -2.35 6.11 -3.97
N ILE A 64 -1.13 5.76 -3.56
CA ILE A 64 -0.73 5.69 -2.16
C ILE A 64 0.41 6.70 -1.94
N PRO A 65 0.42 7.43 -0.82
CA PRO A 65 1.54 8.31 -0.50
C PRO A 65 2.85 7.51 -0.43
N PRO A 66 3.99 8.04 -0.92
CA PRO A 66 5.26 7.30 -1.00
C PRO A 66 5.74 6.65 0.29
N LYS A 67 5.50 7.34 1.41
CA LYS A 67 5.99 6.98 2.75
C LYS A 67 5.11 5.96 3.47
N TYR A 68 3.95 5.61 2.92
CA TYR A 68 3.08 4.61 3.53
C TYR A 68 3.67 3.22 3.32
N THR A 69 3.43 2.34 4.27
CA THR A 69 3.93 0.97 4.26
C THR A 69 2.79 0.00 3.99
N VAL A 70 3.07 -0.99 3.15
CA VAL A 70 2.18 -2.12 2.86
C VAL A 70 2.66 -3.34 3.63
N LEU A 71 1.74 -4.12 4.17
CA LEU A 71 2.05 -5.39 4.82
C LEU A 71 2.26 -6.47 3.75
N VAL A 72 3.40 -7.16 3.81
CA VAL A 72 3.76 -8.22 2.86
C VAL A 72 4.27 -9.45 3.61
N GLY A 73 4.06 -10.63 3.01
CA GLY A 73 4.46 -11.91 3.60
C GLY A 73 3.71 -12.27 4.89
N ALA A 74 2.54 -11.68 5.12
CA ALA A 74 1.65 -12.04 6.22
C ALA A 74 0.76 -13.23 5.84
N ASP A 75 0.26 -13.94 6.85
CA ASP A 75 -0.70 -15.03 6.70
C ASP A 75 -2.11 -14.51 6.35
N MET A 76 -3.05 -15.43 6.10
CA MET A 76 -4.42 -15.10 5.65
C MET A 76 -5.21 -14.22 6.62
N ASP A 77 -4.87 -14.24 7.90
CA ASP A 77 -5.43 -13.40 8.96
C ASP A 77 -4.64 -12.10 9.18
N ASN A 78 -3.71 -11.78 8.27
CA ASN A 78 -2.77 -10.67 8.35
C ASN A 78 -1.86 -10.71 9.59
N THR A 79 -1.67 -11.90 10.18
CA THR A 79 -0.66 -12.10 11.21
C THR A 79 0.71 -12.39 10.60
N GLY A 80 1.78 -12.02 11.32
CA GLY A 80 3.15 -12.13 10.78
C GLY A 80 3.42 -11.19 9.60
N GLY A 81 4.49 -11.44 8.85
CA GLY A 81 4.90 -10.56 7.76
C GLY A 81 5.55 -9.26 8.22
N VAL A 82 5.85 -8.38 7.25
CA VAL A 82 6.60 -7.14 7.48
C VAL A 82 5.98 -5.97 6.73
N LEU A 83 6.18 -4.76 7.24
CA LEU A 83 5.77 -3.52 6.62
C LEU A 83 6.87 -3.01 5.69
N VAL A 84 6.56 -2.80 4.42
CA VAL A 84 7.51 -2.30 3.42
C VAL A 84 7.00 -0.97 2.86
N PRO A 85 7.81 0.10 2.83
CA PRO A 85 7.40 1.35 2.20
C PRO A 85 7.06 1.16 0.72
N MET A 86 6.04 1.87 0.24
CA MET A 86 5.65 1.81 -1.16
C MET A 86 6.80 2.16 -2.12
N THR A 87 7.68 3.09 -1.72
CA THR A 87 8.87 3.45 -2.49
C THR A 87 9.86 2.30 -2.66
N SER A 88 9.95 1.40 -1.70
CA SER A 88 10.81 0.21 -1.75
C SER A 88 10.26 -0.86 -2.71
N LEU A 89 9.01 -0.77 -3.16
CA LEU A 89 8.40 -1.74 -4.07
C LEU A 89 8.20 -1.22 -5.50
N ILE A 90 8.64 0.01 -5.81
CA ILE A 90 8.57 0.55 -7.17
C ILE A 90 9.43 -0.32 -8.11
N ASN A 91 8.79 -0.86 -9.14
CA ASN A 91 9.40 -1.78 -10.11
C ASN A 91 9.20 -1.33 -11.57
N GLY A 92 8.56 -0.19 -11.81
CA GLY A 92 8.36 0.35 -13.16
C GLY A 92 7.23 -0.31 -13.95
N THR A 93 6.58 -1.34 -13.42
CA THR A 93 5.50 -2.08 -14.10
C THR A 93 4.19 -2.00 -13.31
N THR A 94 4.05 -2.81 -12.27
CA THR A 94 2.85 -2.88 -11.42
C THR A 94 2.82 -1.80 -10.35
N ILE A 95 3.98 -1.32 -9.91
CA ILE A 95 4.12 -0.24 -8.93
C ILE A 95 5.03 0.83 -9.50
N THR A 96 4.49 2.04 -9.71
CA THR A 96 5.19 3.15 -10.36
C THR A 96 4.99 4.45 -9.59
N ARG A 97 5.92 5.39 -9.71
CA ARG A 97 5.61 6.79 -9.36
C ARG A 97 4.66 7.36 -10.40
N GLU A 98 3.64 8.07 -9.95
CA GLU A 98 2.71 8.79 -10.82
C GLU A 98 3.20 10.22 -11.05
N ALA A 99 3.37 10.61 -12.30
CA ALA A 99 3.71 11.98 -12.63
C ALA A 99 2.47 12.87 -12.49
N CYS A 100 2.53 13.86 -11.59
CA CYS A 100 1.50 14.87 -11.37
C CYS A 100 2.14 16.24 -11.15
N ALA A 101 1.35 17.31 -11.27
CA ALA A 101 1.79 18.64 -10.83
C ALA A 101 1.54 18.84 -9.32
N SER A 102 0.41 18.35 -8.83
CA SER A 102 0.04 18.39 -7.42
C SER A 102 -0.90 17.24 -7.08
N VAL A 103 -0.96 16.91 -5.79
CA VAL A 103 -1.87 15.89 -5.25
C VAL A 103 -2.37 16.30 -3.87
N THR A 104 -3.60 15.90 -3.55
CA THR A 104 -4.18 16.05 -2.21
C THR A 104 -4.24 14.69 -1.54
N TYR A 105 -3.47 14.52 -0.47
CA TYR A 105 -3.50 13.32 0.35
C TYR A 105 -4.53 13.46 1.48
N CYS A 106 -5.32 12.40 1.68
CA CYS A 106 -6.15 12.24 2.87
C CYS A 106 -5.38 11.43 3.90
N HIS A 107 -4.91 12.11 4.95
CA HIS A 107 -4.31 11.47 6.10
C HIS A 107 -5.40 11.21 7.13
N LEU A 108 -5.45 9.99 7.66
CA LEU A 108 -6.38 9.61 8.71
C LEU A 108 -5.63 8.93 9.84
N LYS A 109 -6.19 9.03 11.05
CA LYS A 109 -5.72 8.29 12.21
C LYS A 109 -6.88 7.53 12.82
N ILE A 110 -6.55 6.34 13.28
CA ILE A 110 -7.46 5.46 14.00
C ILE A 110 -7.11 5.42 15.48
N ALA A 111 -8.08 5.06 16.31
CA ALA A 111 -7.95 5.06 17.77
C ALA A 111 -6.83 4.13 18.27
N VAL A 112 -6.68 2.97 17.63
CA VAL A 112 -5.65 1.97 17.92
C VAL A 112 -4.91 1.65 16.63
N CYS A 113 -3.58 1.57 16.69
CA CYS A 113 -2.73 1.24 15.55
C CYS A 113 -3.08 -0.18 15.06
N ASP A 114 -3.39 -0.32 13.79
CA ASP A 114 -3.87 -1.56 13.17
C ASP A 114 -3.70 -1.45 11.64
N ILE A 115 -3.91 -2.55 10.91
CA ILE A 115 -3.76 -2.60 9.46
C ILE A 115 -5.07 -2.18 8.78
N LEU A 116 -5.02 -1.13 7.97
CA LEU A 116 -6.15 -0.65 7.18
C LEU A 116 -6.24 -1.38 5.84
N LEU A 117 -7.45 -1.51 5.31
CA LEU A 117 -7.69 -2.08 3.99
C LEU A 117 -8.04 -0.97 2.98
N VAL A 118 -7.13 -0.71 2.04
CA VAL A 118 -7.31 0.24 0.93
C VAL A 118 -7.47 -0.54 -0.35
N GLU A 119 -8.70 -0.64 -0.87
CA GLU A 119 -9.01 -1.51 -2.02
C GLU A 119 -8.60 -2.98 -1.77
N GLY A 120 -8.71 -3.42 -0.51
CA GLY A 120 -8.27 -4.73 -0.02
C GLY A 120 -6.77 -4.85 0.24
N LEU A 121 -5.96 -3.85 -0.12
CA LEU A 121 -4.52 -3.86 0.17
C LEU A 121 -4.26 -3.50 1.65
N PRO A 122 -3.49 -4.31 2.40
CA PRO A 122 -3.21 -4.07 3.82
C PRO A 122 -2.13 -2.99 3.99
N ILE A 123 -2.50 -1.85 4.53
CA ILE A 123 -1.65 -0.66 4.71
C ILE A 123 -1.58 -0.29 6.18
N GLU A 124 -0.42 0.13 6.68
CA GLU A 124 -0.25 0.56 8.08
C GLU A 124 -1.21 1.71 8.42
N GLY A 125 -2.10 1.49 9.39
CA GLY A 125 -2.94 2.51 9.99
C GLY A 125 -2.25 3.11 11.19
N THR A 126 -1.82 4.36 11.09
CA THR A 126 -1.10 5.02 12.19
C THR A 126 -2.03 5.54 13.29
N ALA A 127 -1.65 5.30 14.55
CA ALA A 127 -2.21 5.96 15.73
C ALA A 127 -1.31 7.09 16.28
N SER A 128 -0.13 7.35 15.70
CA SER A 128 0.86 8.28 16.27
C SER A 128 0.59 9.76 15.97
N ARG A 129 1.09 10.69 16.80
CA ARG A 129 1.05 12.15 16.54
C ARG A 129 1.87 12.51 15.28
N ARG A 130 1.49 13.60 14.60
CA ARG A 130 1.93 14.05 13.25
C ARG A 130 3.46 14.10 13.09
N ASP A 131 4.10 14.59 14.13
CA ASP A 131 5.51 14.78 14.38
C ASP A 131 6.32 13.48 14.38
N ALA A 132 5.77 12.37 14.89
CA ALA A 132 6.46 11.08 14.89
C ALA A 132 6.56 10.45 13.50
N PHE A 133 5.51 10.56 12.67
CA PHE A 133 5.48 9.98 11.32
C PHE A 133 6.36 10.76 10.33
N GLU A 134 6.29 12.10 10.35
CA GLU A 134 7.16 12.93 9.49
C GLU A 134 8.64 12.84 9.91
N ALA A 135 8.94 12.85 11.21
CA ALA A 135 10.31 12.64 11.71
C ALA A 135 10.82 11.23 11.37
N MET A 136 9.98 10.21 11.50
CA MET A 136 10.33 8.84 11.15
C MET A 136 10.56 8.65 9.66
N ALA A 137 9.70 9.19 8.81
CA ALA A 137 9.88 9.09 7.37
C ALA A 137 11.12 9.84 6.89
N SER A 138 11.46 10.97 7.52
CA SER A 138 12.73 11.67 7.27
C SER A 138 13.94 10.87 7.77
N LYS A 139 13.81 10.16 8.91
CA LYS A 139 14.87 9.32 9.48
C LYS A 139 15.12 8.02 8.71
N LEU A 140 14.05 7.38 8.21
CA LEU A 140 14.11 6.21 7.31
C LEU A 140 14.80 6.54 5.98
N ILE A 141 14.69 7.78 5.51
CA ILE A 141 15.38 8.26 4.30
C ILE A 141 16.85 8.60 4.59
N SER A 142 17.17 9.11 5.77
CA SER A 142 18.55 9.53 6.10
C SER A 142 19.50 8.39 6.48
N GLU A 143 18.99 7.26 7.02
CA GLU A 143 19.84 6.22 7.60
C GLU A 143 20.20 5.05 6.66
N GLY A 144 19.71 5.07 5.41
CA GLY A 144 20.13 4.14 4.35
C GLY A 144 19.55 2.71 4.43
N PRO A 145 19.85 1.85 3.44
CA PRO A 145 19.35 0.47 3.38
C PRO A 145 19.93 -0.38 4.53
N GLY A 146 19.06 -0.93 5.37
CA GLY A 146 19.44 -1.80 6.50
C GLY A 146 18.88 -1.39 7.86
N TYR A 147 18.21 -0.23 7.96
CA TYR A 147 17.61 0.18 9.23
C TYR A 147 16.32 -0.59 9.55
N VAL A 148 16.33 -1.33 10.66
CA VAL A 148 15.13 -1.88 11.31
C VAL A 148 14.84 -0.98 12.51
N ALA A 149 13.72 -0.25 12.47
CA ALA A 149 13.28 0.57 13.59
C ALA A 149 12.73 -0.32 14.74
N LEU A 150 13.62 -0.99 15.46
CA LEU A 150 13.30 -1.75 16.67
C LEU A 150 12.83 -0.79 17.78
N GLY A 151 11.66 -1.07 18.37
CA GLY A 151 11.27 -0.49 19.67
C GLY A 151 10.10 0.50 19.71
N TRP A 152 9.19 0.52 18.74
CA TRP A 152 8.02 1.41 18.81
C TRP A 152 6.71 0.61 18.91
N ILE A 153 6.17 0.56 20.13
CA ILE A 153 4.96 -0.17 20.51
C ILE A 153 3.74 0.55 19.90
N GLY A 154 3.45 0.11 18.69
CA GLY A 154 2.16 0.11 17.99
C GLY A 154 2.19 -0.85 16.79
N ARG A 155 3.28 -1.64 16.65
CA ARG A 155 3.67 -2.37 15.44
C ARG A 155 3.81 -3.85 15.74
N ASP A 156 2.78 -4.62 15.48
CA ASP A 156 2.90 -6.08 15.48
C ASP A 156 3.74 -6.60 14.29
N HIS A 157 4.25 -5.70 13.43
CA HIS A 157 5.06 -6.01 12.24
C HIS A 157 6.33 -5.14 12.14
N PRO A 158 7.51 -5.71 11.85
CA PRO A 158 8.74 -4.93 11.63
C PRO A 158 8.66 -4.16 10.30
N ILE A 159 9.30 -2.99 10.23
CA ILE A 159 9.47 -2.26 8.97
C ILE A 159 10.78 -2.69 8.30
N VAL A 160 10.71 -3.03 7.01
CA VAL A 160 11.86 -3.46 6.20
C VAL A 160 11.97 -2.60 4.95
N LEU A 161 13.13 -1.97 4.75
CA LEU A 161 13.38 -1.06 3.63
C LEU A 161 13.98 -1.76 2.40
N SER A 162 14.77 -2.81 2.63
CA SER A 162 15.59 -3.48 1.63
C SER A 162 16.02 -4.88 2.11
N GLY A 163 16.61 -5.66 1.22
CA GLY A 163 17.19 -6.98 1.53
C GLY A 163 16.34 -8.14 1.01
N PRO A 164 16.70 -9.39 1.36
CA PRO A 164 16.15 -10.58 0.71
C PRO A 164 14.62 -10.67 0.71
N LEU A 165 13.97 -10.21 1.77
CA LEU A 165 12.51 -10.21 1.85
C LEU A 165 11.88 -9.23 0.85
N VAL A 166 12.41 -7.99 0.77
CA VAL A 166 11.91 -6.98 -0.18
C VAL A 166 12.17 -7.42 -1.62
N GLU A 167 13.33 -8.01 -1.90
CA GLU A 167 13.64 -8.54 -3.23
C GLU A 167 12.75 -9.74 -3.59
N ALA A 168 12.45 -10.63 -2.63
CA ALA A 168 11.49 -11.71 -2.84
C ALA A 168 10.08 -11.18 -3.16
N GLU A 169 9.64 -10.14 -2.47
CA GLU A 169 8.35 -9.50 -2.74
C GLU A 169 8.32 -8.81 -4.11
N ARG A 170 9.41 -8.12 -4.51
CA ARG A 170 9.53 -7.57 -5.87
C ARG A 170 9.44 -8.67 -6.94
N GLY A 171 10.17 -9.77 -6.76
CA GLY A 171 10.10 -10.92 -7.66
C GLY A 171 8.70 -11.53 -7.72
N ARG A 172 7.98 -11.58 -6.60
CA ARG A 172 6.57 -12.02 -6.55
C ARG A 172 5.66 -11.08 -7.35
N LEU A 173 5.79 -9.76 -7.16
CA LEU A 173 5.03 -8.74 -7.91
C LEU A 173 5.29 -8.84 -9.42
N GLU A 174 6.54 -9.07 -9.83
CA GLU A 174 6.91 -9.30 -11.23
C GLU A 174 6.31 -10.58 -11.78
N ALA A 175 6.33 -11.68 -11.02
CA ALA A 175 5.74 -12.94 -11.43
C ALA A 175 4.22 -12.84 -11.61
N VAL A 176 3.51 -12.14 -10.72
CA VAL A 176 2.08 -11.85 -10.87
C VAL A 176 1.81 -11.05 -12.14
N PHE A 177 2.64 -10.03 -12.42
CA PHE A 177 2.51 -9.23 -13.62
C PHE A 177 2.72 -10.06 -14.89
N ALA A 178 3.79 -10.86 -14.94
CA ALA A 178 4.10 -11.73 -16.06
C ALA A 178 2.97 -12.73 -16.32
N ALA A 179 2.45 -13.38 -15.28
CA ALA A 179 1.33 -14.30 -15.40
C ALA A 179 0.05 -13.60 -15.94
N SER A 180 -0.26 -12.39 -15.45
CA SER A 180 -1.37 -11.59 -15.96
C SER A 180 -1.18 -11.22 -17.43
N LEU A 181 0.04 -10.90 -17.86
CA LEU A 181 0.33 -10.53 -19.24
C LEU A 181 0.26 -11.75 -20.16
N CYS A 182 0.82 -12.90 -19.75
CA CYS A 182 0.72 -14.14 -20.49
C CYS A 182 -0.74 -14.51 -20.77
N LYS A 183 -1.61 -14.45 -19.76
CA LYS A 183 -3.05 -14.71 -19.92
C LYS A 183 -3.73 -13.74 -20.90
N GLN A 184 -3.30 -12.48 -20.92
CA GLN A 184 -3.85 -11.47 -21.84
C GLN A 184 -3.36 -11.64 -23.29
N CYS A 185 -2.23 -12.31 -23.47
CA CYS A 185 -1.65 -12.62 -24.76
C CYS A 185 -1.95 -14.04 -25.24
N GLU A 186 -2.79 -14.80 -24.53
CA GLU A 186 -3.28 -16.09 -25.01
C GLU A 186 -4.03 -15.87 -26.33
N TRP A 187 -3.59 -16.57 -27.37
CA TRP A 187 -4.27 -16.52 -28.67
C TRP A 187 -5.58 -17.29 -28.52
N ASP A 188 -6.69 -16.72 -28.99
CA ASP A 188 -7.93 -17.48 -29.12
C ASP A 188 -7.64 -18.66 -30.05
N ALA A 189 -7.71 -19.87 -29.50
CA ALA A 189 -7.53 -21.11 -30.27
C ALA A 189 -8.56 -21.25 -31.41
N ASP A 190 -9.66 -20.49 -31.33
CA ASP A 190 -10.70 -20.37 -32.36
C ASP A 190 -10.36 -19.34 -33.45
N SER A 191 -9.18 -18.72 -33.42
CA SER A 191 -8.66 -17.90 -34.51
C SER A 191 -8.21 -18.82 -35.66
N PHE A 192 -9.20 -19.32 -36.37
CA PHE A 192 -9.08 -20.10 -37.59
C PHE A 192 -8.09 -19.47 -38.57
N TRP A 193 -6.89 -20.04 -38.66
CA TRP A 193 -6.08 -19.95 -39.86
C TRP A 193 -6.65 -20.94 -40.88
N MET A 194 -7.79 -20.60 -41.48
CA MET A 194 -8.21 -21.24 -42.72
C MET A 194 -7.21 -20.76 -43.79
N ALA A 195 -6.23 -21.61 -44.08
CA ALA A 195 -5.39 -21.47 -45.25
C ALA A 195 -6.24 -21.83 -46.48
N ASP A 196 -6.38 -20.89 -47.41
CA ASP A 196 -6.97 -21.08 -48.74
C ASP A 196 -6.11 -22.02 -49.62
#